data_AF-A0A813RTT9-F1
#
_entry.id   AF-A0A813RTT9-F1
#
_cell.length_a   1.000
_cell.length_b   1.000
_cell.length_c   1.000
_cell.angle_alpha   90.00
_cell.angle_beta   90.00
_cell.angle_gamma   90.00
#
_symmetry.space_group_name_H-M   'P 1'
#
loop_
_entity.id
_entity.type
_entity.pdbx_description
1 polymer ?
#
loop_
_entity_poly.entity_id
_entity_poly.type
_entity_poly.pdbx_seq_one_letter_code
_entity_poly.pdbx_strand_id
1 'polypeptide(L)'
;MNDEQVHQNYLFDNHRRLFHKTKLKAISRTSALLSGFAMIAMVEISFDDYKDAVTPMPLIVIYISLTCLVVGVHLFALMLSSCILPLFEIHHLFTCRERDIIYVYAEFAWILSTCVGIVLFVVQMVVVCWIKFLFLTRQAAIVTTNISFLFFHGNVNTMTAEKGEAIKDKALKQNGEKAIYYVNRALCYIKLKQWDKVYQDARHCLDLDPNYIKAHAYLGQYYIEQQRYDEAITCFKQALDLCKTQNKSFGDEIQRLLRYAQKRRFSLMEQKRIENEISLQTYLRSLIQSDKERRMQTRIEKHYEDKDLSQSSINSSTVLKYYQSRMTNNPNQQTTTNLASMVSVSPKLTSVHDADSSVTVDPQLEQALRDIEQSTDQSLNEMNNLFNEVDIRRKRREIPEYLTCKLCYDLMRDPVITPFGITYCRSCIEENLYKVSHLDPIANKPLVVDQLVNNLVLKEIVEKFIKENEWVNSECF
;
A
#
# COMPACT_ATOMS: atom_id res chain seq x y z
N MET A 1 -37.74 26.46 -33.92
CA MET A 1 -37.09 25.91 -32.71
C MET A 1 -36.83 24.45 -33.00
N ASN A 2 -35.56 24.03 -33.09
CA ASN A 2 -35.19 22.69 -33.53
C ASN A 2 -35.60 21.63 -32.50
N ASP A 3 -36.18 20.52 -32.96
CA ASP A 3 -36.61 19.38 -32.13
C ASP A 3 -35.47 18.82 -31.26
N GLU A 4 -34.24 18.92 -31.73
CA GLU A 4 -33.02 18.57 -30.98
C GLU A 4 -32.83 19.41 -29.71
N GLN A 5 -33.16 20.70 -29.78
CA GLN A 5 -33.02 21.64 -28.67
C GLN A 5 -34.13 21.46 -27.63
N VAL A 6 -35.32 21.05 -28.08
CA VAL A 6 -36.43 20.65 -27.19
C VAL A 6 -36.11 19.34 -26.47
N HIS A 7 -35.51 18.37 -27.17
CA HIS A 7 -35.11 17.09 -26.58
C HIS A 7 -33.98 17.24 -25.55
N GLN A 8 -32.98 18.09 -25.81
CA GLN A 8 -31.92 18.35 -24.84
C GLN A 8 -32.42 19.08 -23.58
N ASN A 9 -33.31 20.06 -23.74
CA ASN A 9 -33.93 20.74 -22.60
C ASN A 9 -34.79 19.79 -21.76
N TYR A 10 -35.50 18.87 -22.40
CA TYR A 10 -36.29 17.83 -21.72
C TYR A 10 -35.41 16.84 -20.94
N LEU A 11 -34.28 16.41 -21.51
CA LEU A 11 -33.30 15.56 -20.83
C LEU A 11 -32.66 16.26 -19.62
N PHE A 12 -32.27 17.53 -19.78
CA PHE A 12 -31.70 18.33 -18.71
C PHE A 12 -32.66 18.50 -17.53
N ASP A 13 -33.93 18.82 -17.81
CA ASP A 13 -34.97 18.95 -16.79
C ASP A 13 -35.25 17.63 -16.07
N ASN A 14 -35.23 16.49 -16.79
CA ASN A 14 -35.40 15.17 -16.19
C ASN A 14 -34.22 14.77 -15.28
N HIS A 15 -32.98 15.05 -15.71
CA HIS A 15 -31.80 14.81 -14.87
C HIS A 15 -31.82 15.66 -13.61
N ARG A 16 -32.19 16.94 -13.73
CA ARG A 16 -32.35 17.84 -12.60
C ARG A 16 -33.39 17.30 -11.61
N ARG A 17 -34.56 16.87 -12.08
CA ARG A 17 -35.60 16.25 -11.23
C ARG A 17 -35.12 15.00 -10.50
N LEU A 18 -34.43 14.10 -11.20
CA LEU A 18 -33.90 12.87 -10.59
C LEU A 18 -32.86 13.18 -9.51
N PHE A 19 -32.00 14.18 -9.76
CA PHE A 19 -31.03 14.66 -8.80
C PHE A 19 -31.69 15.28 -7.55
N HIS A 20 -32.70 16.14 -7.71
CA HIS A 20 -33.43 16.70 -6.57
C HIS A 20 -34.18 15.64 -5.77
N LYS A 21 -34.80 14.64 -6.43
CA LYS A 21 -35.50 13.53 -5.77
C LYS A 21 -34.56 12.62 -4.97
N THR A 22 -33.37 12.34 -5.49
CA THR A 22 -32.35 11.54 -4.79
C THR A 22 -31.74 12.31 -3.62
N LYS A 23 -31.45 13.60 -3.81
CA LYS A 23 -30.96 14.52 -2.76
C LYS A 23 -31.96 14.64 -1.60
N LEU A 24 -33.25 14.84 -1.88
CA LEU A 24 -34.30 14.91 -0.86
C LEU A 24 -34.43 13.60 -0.07
N LYS A 25 -34.40 12.45 -0.76
CA LYS A 25 -34.45 11.12 -0.09
C LYS A 25 -33.25 10.87 0.81
N ALA A 26 -32.04 11.22 0.35
CA ALA A 26 -30.82 11.04 1.14
C ALA A 26 -30.86 11.92 2.41
N ILE A 27 -31.25 13.19 2.26
CA ILE A 27 -31.23 14.16 3.35
C ILE A 27 -32.41 13.99 4.33
N SER A 28 -33.55 13.49 3.86
CA SER A 28 -34.65 13.06 4.74
C SER A 28 -34.20 11.90 5.64
N ARG A 29 -33.50 10.90 5.09
CA ARG A 29 -32.96 9.78 5.88
C ARG A 29 -31.96 10.24 6.93
N THR A 30 -31.03 11.13 6.58
CA THR A 30 -30.03 11.64 7.54
C THR A 30 -30.67 12.48 8.64
N SER A 31 -31.63 13.35 8.31
CA SER A 31 -32.32 14.17 9.31
C SER A 31 -33.12 13.32 10.29
N ALA A 32 -33.85 12.29 9.81
CA ALA A 32 -34.59 11.37 10.67
C ALA A 32 -33.66 10.55 11.59
N LEU A 33 -32.53 10.06 11.06
CA LEU A 33 -31.54 9.33 11.85
C LEU A 33 -30.89 10.22 12.92
N LEU A 34 -30.48 11.44 12.57
CA LEU A 34 -29.85 12.38 13.51
C LEU A 34 -30.81 12.76 14.65
N SER A 35 -32.08 13.05 14.35
CA SER A 35 -33.11 13.28 15.37
C SER A 35 -33.33 12.05 16.25
N GLY A 36 -33.38 10.85 15.65
CA GLY A 36 -33.53 9.59 16.38
C GLY A 36 -32.38 9.35 17.35
N PHE A 37 -31.14 9.51 16.90
CA PHE A 37 -29.95 9.36 17.75
C PHE A 37 -29.88 10.41 18.86
N ALA A 38 -30.23 11.66 18.56
CA ALA A 38 -30.30 12.72 19.57
C ALA A 38 -31.34 12.41 20.66
N MET A 39 -32.48 11.82 20.29
CA MET A 39 -33.55 11.43 21.21
C MET A 39 -33.19 10.20 22.04
N ILE A 40 -32.61 9.16 21.43
CA ILE A 40 -32.12 7.97 22.14
C ILE A 40 -31.05 8.38 23.17
N ALA A 41 -30.11 9.25 22.77
CA ALA A 41 -29.09 9.76 23.67
C ALA A 41 -29.68 10.51 24.88
N MET A 42 -30.81 11.20 24.73
CA MET A 42 -31.49 11.86 25.85
C MET A 42 -32.09 10.84 26.83
N VAL A 43 -32.71 9.78 26.32
CA VAL A 43 -33.37 8.74 27.15
C VAL A 43 -32.35 7.84 27.84
N GLU A 44 -31.23 7.54 27.19
CA GLU A 44 -30.16 6.72 27.77
C GLU A 44 -29.37 7.45 28.88
N ILE A 45 -29.40 8.78 28.91
CA ILE A 45 -28.85 9.55 30.02
C ILE A 45 -29.83 9.45 31.20
N SER A 46 -29.66 8.40 31.99
CA SER A 46 -30.43 8.17 33.22
C SER A 46 -30.04 9.21 34.26
N PHE A 47 -30.93 10.17 34.55
CA PHE A 47 -30.69 11.26 35.50
C PHE A 47 -30.82 10.84 36.98
N ASP A 48 -31.28 9.61 37.25
CA ASP A 48 -31.55 9.12 38.61
C ASP A 48 -30.28 8.89 39.45
N ASP A 49 -29.12 8.67 38.81
CA ASP A 49 -27.83 8.50 39.49
C ASP A 49 -27.15 9.83 39.89
N TYR A 50 -27.74 10.99 39.55
CA TYR A 50 -27.10 12.32 39.67
C TYR A 50 -27.54 13.14 40.90
N LYS A 51 -28.16 12.50 41.90
CA LYS A 51 -28.58 13.18 43.14
C LYS A 51 -27.40 13.64 44.02
N ASP A 52 -26.23 13.03 43.87
CA ASP A 52 -25.04 13.40 44.64
C ASP A 52 -24.13 14.33 43.83
N ALA A 53 -24.34 15.62 44.07
CA ALA A 53 -23.42 16.74 43.92
C ALA A 53 -22.24 16.57 42.94
N VAL A 54 -22.32 17.19 41.75
CA VAL A 54 -21.22 17.91 41.02
C VAL A 54 -21.69 18.41 39.63
N THR A 55 -22.83 17.98 39.08
CA THR A 55 -23.32 18.53 37.80
C THR A 55 -24.03 19.88 37.97
N PRO A 56 -23.61 20.95 37.30
CA PRO A 56 -24.30 22.24 37.37
C PRO A 56 -25.66 22.13 36.65
N MET A 57 -26.75 22.35 37.39
CA MET A 57 -28.12 22.45 36.88
C MET A 57 -28.27 23.22 35.55
N PRO A 58 -27.59 24.36 35.29
CA PRO A 58 -27.70 25.04 34.01
C PRO A 58 -27.26 24.20 32.80
N LEU A 59 -26.30 23.26 32.95
CA LEU A 59 -25.81 22.45 31.84
C LEU A 59 -26.84 21.41 31.37
N ILE A 60 -27.60 20.84 32.31
CA ILE A 60 -28.68 19.89 32.01
C ILE A 60 -29.83 20.62 31.31
N VAL A 61 -30.18 21.82 31.78
CA VAL A 61 -31.18 22.68 31.13
C VAL A 61 -30.75 23.05 29.70
N ILE A 62 -29.48 23.39 29.51
CA ILE A 62 -28.91 23.65 28.17
C ILE A 62 -28.99 22.39 27.30
N TYR A 63 -28.67 21.22 27.83
CA TYR A 63 -28.73 19.96 27.08
C TYR A 63 -30.15 19.59 26.62
N ILE A 64 -31.13 19.68 27.52
CA ILE A 64 -32.54 19.38 27.22
C ILE A 64 -33.08 20.38 26.19
N SER A 65 -32.86 21.68 26.41
CA SER A 65 -33.30 22.72 25.48
C SER A 65 -32.64 22.59 24.09
N LEU A 66 -31.34 22.29 24.05
CA LEU A 66 -30.61 22.06 22.80
C LEU A 66 -31.12 20.83 22.06
N THR A 67 -31.41 19.74 22.75
CA THR A 67 -31.93 18.52 22.12
C THR A 67 -33.32 18.74 21.53
N CYS A 68 -34.21 19.44 22.24
CA CYS A 68 -35.51 19.84 21.71
C CYS A 68 -35.36 20.71 20.45
N LEU A 69 -34.38 21.61 20.43
CA LEU A 69 -34.09 22.49 19.29
C LEU A 69 -33.54 21.70 18.09
N VAL A 70 -32.63 20.75 18.32
CA VAL A 70 -32.10 19.83 17.28
C VAL A 70 -33.23 19.02 16.65
N VAL A 71 -34.07 18.39 17.47
CA VAL A 71 -35.20 17.59 16.98
C VAL A 71 -36.19 18.48 16.22
N GLY A 72 -36.53 19.65 16.76
CA GLY A 72 -37.44 20.60 16.10
C GLY A 72 -36.95 21.06 14.73
N VAL A 73 -35.67 21.44 14.61
CA VAL A 73 -35.09 21.91 13.33
C VAL A 73 -35.04 20.77 12.29
N HIS A 74 -34.68 19.55 12.70
CA HIS A 74 -34.67 18.42 11.77
C HIS A 74 -36.07 17.95 11.37
N LEU A 75 -37.06 18.01 12.28
CA LEU A 75 -38.47 17.78 11.93
C LEU A 75 -38.99 18.85 10.97
N PHE A 76 -38.59 20.11 11.14
CA PHE A 76 -38.92 21.18 10.20
C PHE A 76 -38.31 20.93 8.81
N ALA A 77 -37.06 20.44 8.73
CA ALA A 77 -36.45 20.02 7.47
C ALA A 77 -37.19 18.85 6.80
N LEU A 78 -37.70 17.88 7.60
CA LEU A 78 -38.51 16.77 7.12
C LEU A 78 -39.89 17.22 6.62
N MET A 79 -40.49 18.19 7.29
CA MET A 79 -41.75 18.81 6.87
C MET A 79 -41.57 19.54 5.54
N LEU A 80 -40.52 20.35 5.39
CA LEU A 80 -40.18 20.99 4.12
C LEU A 80 -39.95 19.95 3.01
N SER A 81 -39.24 18.86 3.29
CA SER A 81 -39.04 17.77 2.32
C SER A 81 -40.35 17.11 1.88
N SER A 82 -41.31 16.97 2.80
CA SER A 82 -42.63 16.39 2.51
C SER A 82 -43.52 17.33 1.73
N CYS A 83 -43.39 18.65 1.93
CA CYS A 83 -44.14 19.67 1.19
C CYS A 83 -43.56 19.95 -0.20
N ILE A 84 -42.26 19.73 -0.40
CA ILE A 84 -41.57 19.93 -1.69
C ILE A 84 -41.89 18.80 -2.69
N LEU A 85 -42.14 17.57 -2.22
CA LEU A 85 -42.34 16.40 -3.08
C LEU A 85 -43.61 16.48 -3.96
N PRO A 86 -44.81 16.86 -3.44
CA PRO A 86 -46.01 17.04 -4.26
C PRO A 86 -45.90 18.23 -5.22
N LEU A 87 -45.12 19.25 -4.84
CA LEU A 87 -44.89 20.43 -5.69
C LEU A 87 -44.25 20.00 -7.02
N PHE A 88 -43.29 19.06 -6.98
CA PHE A 88 -42.65 18.51 -8.18
C PHE A 88 -43.58 17.70 -9.09
N GLU A 89 -44.68 17.15 -8.57
CA GLU A 89 -45.62 16.32 -9.32
C GLU A 89 -46.67 17.16 -10.08
N ILE A 90 -47.01 18.37 -9.61
CA ILE A 90 -48.07 19.24 -10.19
C ILE A 90 -47.50 20.20 -11.26
N HIS A 91 -46.66 19.69 -12.16
CA HIS A 91 -45.89 20.48 -13.13
C HIS A 91 -46.73 21.31 -14.14
N HIS A 92 -47.99 20.97 -14.35
CA HIS A 92 -48.80 21.46 -15.48
C HIS A 92 -49.59 22.77 -15.25
N LEU A 93 -49.67 23.29 -14.02
CA LEU A 93 -50.57 24.41 -13.68
C LEU A 93 -49.90 25.78 -13.49
N PHE A 94 -48.57 25.86 -13.41
CA PHE A 94 -47.86 27.11 -13.11
C PHE A 94 -47.00 27.62 -14.27
N THR A 95 -46.97 28.94 -14.48
CA THR A 95 -46.07 29.60 -15.43
C THR A 95 -44.60 29.42 -15.00
N CYS A 96 -43.67 29.27 -15.95
CA CYS A 96 -42.27 28.91 -15.65
C CYS A 96 -41.58 29.85 -14.65
N ARG A 97 -41.92 31.15 -14.64
CA ARG A 97 -41.20 32.17 -13.85
C ARG A 97 -41.58 32.20 -12.37
N GLU A 98 -42.85 32.08 -12.03
CA GLU A 98 -43.31 32.09 -10.62
C GLU A 98 -42.95 30.80 -9.89
N ARG A 99 -42.97 29.69 -10.64
CA ARG A 99 -42.60 28.35 -10.18
C ARG A 99 -41.16 28.29 -9.67
N ASP A 100 -40.21 28.79 -10.47
CA ASP A 100 -38.78 28.69 -10.14
C ASP A 100 -38.41 29.50 -8.90
N ILE A 101 -39.10 30.62 -8.67
CA ILE A 101 -38.90 31.46 -7.48
C ILE A 101 -39.31 30.70 -6.21
N ILE A 102 -40.50 30.09 -6.20
CA ILE A 102 -41.02 29.34 -5.05
C ILE A 102 -40.11 28.14 -4.72
N TYR A 103 -39.62 27.43 -5.75
CA TYR A 103 -38.67 26.33 -5.55
C TYR A 103 -37.34 26.78 -4.96
N VAL A 104 -36.77 27.87 -5.47
CA VAL A 104 -35.49 28.38 -4.96
C VAL A 104 -35.62 28.79 -3.49
N TYR A 105 -36.72 29.44 -3.09
CA TYR A 105 -36.95 29.77 -1.68
C TYR A 105 -37.16 28.53 -0.81
N ALA A 106 -37.92 27.54 -1.28
CA ALA A 106 -38.14 26.29 -0.54
C ALA A 106 -36.84 25.49 -0.37
N GLU A 107 -36.01 25.42 -1.42
CA GLU A 107 -34.69 24.77 -1.35
C GLU A 107 -33.73 25.52 -0.43
N PHE A 108 -33.73 26.86 -0.48
CA PHE A 108 -32.88 27.67 0.40
C PHE A 108 -33.28 27.51 1.87
N ALA A 109 -34.58 27.58 2.19
CA ALA A 109 -35.10 27.36 3.53
C ALA A 109 -34.75 25.96 4.05
N TRP A 110 -34.81 24.95 3.18
CA TRP A 110 -34.47 23.58 3.51
C TRP A 110 -32.96 23.35 3.72
N ILE A 111 -32.10 23.92 2.86
CA ILE A 111 -30.64 23.89 3.04
C ILE A 111 -30.25 24.59 4.34
N LEU A 112 -30.84 25.75 4.61
CA LEU A 112 -30.58 26.50 5.84
C LEU A 112 -30.98 25.68 7.08
N SER A 113 -32.16 25.07 7.07
CA SER A 113 -32.65 24.23 8.18
C SER A 113 -31.76 23.00 8.41
N THR A 114 -31.27 22.34 7.36
CA THR A 114 -30.38 21.18 7.49
C THR A 114 -28.97 21.57 7.97
N CYS A 115 -28.41 22.68 7.48
CA CYS A 115 -27.14 23.22 7.97
C CYS A 115 -27.22 23.60 9.45
N VAL A 116 -28.29 24.30 9.85
CA VAL A 116 -28.52 24.67 11.26
C VAL A 116 -28.68 23.41 12.13
N GLY A 117 -29.44 22.41 11.67
CA GLY A 117 -29.61 21.13 12.37
C GLY A 117 -28.28 20.39 12.61
N ILE A 118 -27.42 20.30 11.59
CA ILE A 118 -26.09 19.66 11.71
C ILE A 118 -25.21 20.41 12.72
N VAL A 119 -25.18 21.75 12.67
CA VAL A 119 -24.40 22.55 13.62
C VAL A 119 -24.88 22.31 15.05
N LEU A 120 -26.19 22.34 15.28
CA LEU A 120 -26.77 22.10 16.59
C LEU A 120 -26.52 20.68 17.10
N PHE A 121 -26.56 19.68 16.21
CA PHE A 121 -26.26 18.28 16.55
C PHE A 121 -24.79 18.12 16.99
N VAL A 122 -23.85 18.79 16.32
CA VAL A 122 -22.44 18.81 16.72
C VAL A 122 -22.28 19.46 18.10
N VAL A 123 -22.95 20.58 18.35
CA VAL A 123 -22.96 21.23 19.68
C VAL A 123 -23.57 20.30 20.73
N GLN A 124 -24.63 19.57 20.39
CA GLN A 124 -25.26 18.61 21.29
C GLN A 124 -24.29 17.47 21.66
N MET A 125 -23.55 16.92 20.70
CA MET A 125 -22.52 15.91 20.97
C MET A 125 -21.42 16.43 21.90
N VAL A 126 -21.02 17.68 21.75
CA VAL A 126 -20.05 18.32 22.65
C VAL A 126 -20.60 18.42 24.08
N VAL A 127 -21.87 18.82 24.23
CA VAL A 127 -22.54 18.91 25.55
C VAL A 127 -22.70 17.53 26.19
N VAL A 128 -23.08 16.49 25.41
CA VAL A 128 -23.16 15.10 25.90
C VAL A 128 -21.80 14.60 26.38
N CYS A 129 -20.74 14.86 25.62
CA CYS A 129 -19.38 14.54 26.04
C CYS A 129 -19.02 15.27 27.34
N TRP A 130 -19.38 16.54 27.50
CA TRP A 130 -19.17 17.24 28.76
C TRP A 130 -19.93 16.61 29.93
N ILE A 131 -21.22 16.27 29.76
CA ILE A 131 -22.03 15.64 30.80
C ILE A 131 -21.45 14.27 31.21
N LYS A 132 -21.01 13.45 30.25
CA LYS A 132 -20.43 12.12 30.55
C LYS A 132 -18.99 12.17 31.06
N PHE A 133 -18.11 13.02 30.50
CA PHE A 133 -16.68 13.05 30.86
C PHE A 133 -16.34 13.96 32.04
N LEU A 134 -17.27 14.82 32.50
CA LEU A 134 -17.15 15.51 33.79
C LEU A 134 -17.02 14.52 34.96
N PHE A 135 -17.57 13.32 34.82
CA PHE A 135 -17.45 12.23 35.80
C PHE A 135 -16.04 11.61 35.88
N LEU A 136 -15.24 11.69 34.80
CA LEU A 136 -13.90 11.09 34.76
C LEU A 136 -12.81 12.08 35.23
N THR A 137 -12.76 13.30 34.66
CA THR A 137 -11.91 14.44 35.13
C THR A 137 -12.17 15.71 34.29
N ARG A 138 -12.11 16.91 34.88
CA ARG A 138 -12.24 18.22 34.18
C ARG A 138 -11.27 18.41 33.00
N GLN A 139 -10.11 17.75 33.03
CA GLN A 139 -9.11 17.77 31.95
C GLN A 139 -9.52 16.92 30.74
N ALA A 140 -10.23 15.81 30.94
CA ALA A 140 -10.71 14.96 29.85
C ALA A 140 -11.76 15.69 28.99
N ALA A 141 -12.65 16.45 29.63
CA ALA A 141 -13.69 17.25 28.99
C ALA A 141 -13.11 18.38 28.10
N ILE A 142 -12.01 19.01 28.53
CA ILE A 142 -11.28 20.04 27.75
C ILE A 142 -10.53 19.38 26.57
N VAL A 143 -10.01 18.17 26.76
CA VAL A 143 -9.33 17.44 25.68
C VAL A 143 -10.34 17.00 24.61
N THR A 144 -11.53 16.51 24.98
CA THR A 144 -12.58 16.13 24.02
C THR A 144 -13.11 17.31 23.21
N THR A 145 -13.29 18.49 23.82
CA THR A 145 -13.72 19.69 23.07
C THR A 145 -12.66 20.17 22.08
N ASN A 146 -11.39 20.12 22.49
CA ASN A 146 -10.27 20.41 21.59
C ASN A 146 -10.17 19.37 20.47
N ILE A 147 -10.42 18.08 20.74
CA ILE A 147 -10.45 17.02 19.72
C ILE A 147 -11.57 17.26 18.70
N SER A 148 -12.78 17.61 19.14
CA SER A 148 -13.89 17.95 18.23
C SER A 148 -13.58 19.17 17.36
N PHE A 149 -12.89 20.17 17.90
CA PHE A 149 -12.44 21.36 17.16
C PHE A 149 -11.30 21.04 16.18
N LEU A 150 -10.36 20.16 16.56
CA LEU A 150 -9.23 19.74 15.73
C LEU A 150 -9.59 18.72 14.66
N PHE A 151 -10.69 17.95 14.81
CA PHE A 151 -11.22 17.05 13.78
C PHE A 151 -11.54 17.80 12.48
N PHE A 152 -11.89 19.09 12.57
CA PHE A 152 -12.08 19.99 11.42
C PHE A 152 -10.78 20.47 10.77
N HIS A 153 -9.63 20.38 11.45
CA HIS A 153 -8.40 21.09 11.06
C HIS A 153 -7.25 20.17 10.57
N GLY A 154 -7.49 18.87 10.40
CA GLY A 154 -6.60 17.94 9.67
C GLY A 154 -5.26 17.54 10.33
N ASN A 155 -4.76 18.28 11.34
CA ASN A 155 -3.48 18.01 12.02
C ASN A 155 -3.58 17.00 13.20
N VAL A 156 -4.57 16.12 13.17
CA VAL A 156 -5.03 15.34 14.33
C VAL A 156 -4.05 14.24 14.77
N ASN A 157 -3.36 13.57 13.84
CA ASN A 157 -2.72 12.29 14.16
C ASN A 157 -1.46 12.36 15.03
N THR A 158 -0.68 13.44 14.95
CA THR A 158 0.58 13.55 15.72
C THR A 158 0.33 14.06 17.14
N MET A 159 -0.48 15.12 17.29
CA MET A 159 -0.84 15.64 18.61
C MET A 159 -1.74 14.69 19.43
N THR A 160 -2.57 13.85 18.78
CA THR A 160 -3.37 12.84 19.50
C THR A 160 -2.51 11.69 20.02
N ALA A 161 -1.43 11.35 19.32
CA ALA A 161 -0.50 10.31 19.77
C ALA A 161 0.36 10.79 20.96
N GLU A 162 0.88 12.02 20.92
CA GLU A 162 1.63 12.61 22.04
C GLU A 162 0.77 12.83 23.29
N LYS A 163 -0.45 13.39 23.13
CA LYS A 163 -1.38 13.54 24.26
C LYS A 163 -1.89 12.19 24.76
N GLY A 164 -2.04 11.21 23.87
CA GLY A 164 -2.41 9.83 24.20
C GLY A 164 -1.34 9.10 25.00
N GLU A 165 -0.06 9.31 24.69
CA GLU A 165 1.08 8.82 25.48
C GLU A 165 1.01 9.34 26.92
N ALA A 166 0.88 10.66 27.10
CA ALA A 166 0.85 11.28 28.43
C ALA A 166 -0.30 10.80 29.32
N ILE A 167 -1.47 10.49 28.74
CA ILE A 167 -2.62 9.96 29.49
C ILE A 167 -2.38 8.50 29.88
N LYS A 168 -1.81 7.69 28.98
CA LYS A 168 -1.54 6.27 29.21
C LYS A 168 -0.40 6.06 30.20
N ASP A 169 0.62 6.93 30.19
CA ASP A 169 1.71 6.91 31.17
C ASP A 169 1.22 7.21 32.58
N LYS A 170 0.26 8.15 32.74
CA LYS A 170 -0.40 8.39 34.03
C LYS A 170 -1.22 7.18 34.48
N ALA A 171 -1.92 6.52 33.55
CA ALA A 171 -2.69 5.30 33.86
C ALA A 171 -1.79 4.11 34.27
N LEU A 172 -0.64 3.94 33.61
CA LEU A 172 0.38 2.93 33.94
C LEU A 172 0.97 3.14 35.34
N LYS A 173 1.17 4.40 35.75
CA LYS A 173 1.62 4.74 37.12
C LYS A 173 0.58 4.45 38.19
N GLN A 174 -0.71 4.37 37.83
CA GLN A 174 -1.81 4.13 38.76
C GLN A 174 -2.25 2.66 38.79
N ASN A 175 -2.19 1.94 37.66
CA ASN A 175 -2.61 0.54 37.52
C ASN A 175 -1.71 -0.19 36.49
N GLY A 176 -0.48 -0.51 36.88
CA GLY A 176 0.60 -0.99 35.98
C GLY A 176 0.50 -2.42 35.45
N GLU A 177 -0.52 -3.19 35.83
CA GLU A 177 -0.57 -4.65 35.60
C GLU A 177 -1.32 -5.09 34.33
N LYS A 178 -2.05 -4.20 33.64
CA LYS A 178 -2.86 -4.59 32.48
C LYS A 178 -2.08 -4.48 31.17
N ALA A 179 -1.89 -5.61 30.48
CA ALA A 179 -1.28 -5.74 29.15
C ALA A 179 -1.85 -4.78 28.09
N ILE A 180 -3.16 -4.47 28.18
CA ILE A 180 -3.88 -3.57 27.27
C ILE A 180 -3.27 -2.17 27.22
N TYR A 181 -2.73 -1.66 28.34
CA TYR A 181 -2.14 -0.31 28.36
C TYR A 181 -0.86 -0.23 27.54
N TYR A 182 0.01 -1.25 27.63
CA TYR A 182 1.25 -1.32 26.87
C TYR A 182 1.00 -1.41 25.36
N VAL A 183 0.04 -2.22 24.91
CA VAL A 183 -0.34 -2.28 23.48
C VAL A 183 -0.88 -0.95 22.98
N ASN A 184 -1.74 -0.31 23.77
CA ASN A 184 -2.34 0.96 23.38
C ASN A 184 -1.27 2.07 23.34
N ARG A 185 -0.24 2.01 24.20
CA ARG A 185 0.89 2.95 24.16
C ARG A 185 1.83 2.64 22.99
N ALA A 186 2.14 1.38 22.72
CA ALA A 186 2.87 0.92 21.54
C ALA A 186 2.20 1.42 20.24
N LEU A 187 0.87 1.38 20.14
CA LEU A 187 0.16 1.93 18.99
C LEU A 187 0.38 3.45 18.82
N CYS A 188 0.43 4.21 19.91
CA CYS A 188 0.79 5.64 19.85
C CYS A 188 2.23 5.81 19.35
N TYR A 189 3.17 5.00 19.84
CA TYR A 189 4.57 5.03 19.39
C TYR A 189 4.74 4.67 17.91
N ILE A 190 3.95 3.73 17.39
CA ILE A 190 3.91 3.41 15.95
C ILE A 190 3.49 4.65 15.15
N LYS A 191 2.48 5.39 15.59
CA LYS A 191 2.03 6.63 14.92
C LYS A 191 3.09 7.75 14.99
N LEU A 192 3.86 7.79 16.07
CA LEU A 192 4.99 8.71 16.27
C LEU A 192 6.30 8.22 15.61
N LYS A 193 6.31 7.03 15.00
CA LYS A 193 7.49 6.37 14.41
C LYS A 193 8.65 6.16 15.41
N GLN A 194 8.34 6.02 16.70
CA GLN A 194 9.33 5.74 17.76
C GLN A 194 9.48 4.23 17.96
N TRP A 195 10.14 3.55 17.04
CA TRP A 195 10.19 2.09 16.95
C TRP A 195 10.85 1.39 18.15
N ASP A 196 11.86 1.99 18.77
CA ASP A 196 12.56 1.39 19.92
C ASP A 196 11.63 1.23 21.13
N LYS A 197 10.77 2.22 21.37
CA LYS A 197 9.77 2.16 22.45
C LYS A 197 8.64 1.19 22.11
N VAL A 198 8.26 1.07 20.83
CA VAL A 198 7.28 0.06 20.37
C VAL A 198 7.75 -1.34 20.75
N TYR A 199 9.03 -1.65 20.52
CA TYR A 199 9.60 -2.94 20.85
C TYR A 199 9.52 -3.24 22.35
N GLN A 200 9.91 -2.28 23.20
CA GLN A 200 9.85 -2.43 24.66
C GLN A 200 8.43 -2.68 25.15
N ASP A 201 7.46 -1.89 24.69
CA ASP A 201 6.06 -2.00 25.10
C ASP A 201 5.39 -3.27 24.58
N ALA A 202 5.65 -3.64 23.34
CA ALA A 202 5.09 -4.86 22.77
C ALA A 202 5.67 -6.10 23.45
N ARG A 203 6.96 -6.08 23.81
CA ARG A 203 7.60 -7.18 24.56
C ARG A 203 7.05 -7.28 25.98
N HIS A 204 6.96 -6.17 26.72
CA HIS A 204 6.34 -6.15 28.04
C HIS A 204 4.88 -6.60 28.01
N CYS A 205 4.13 -6.28 26.97
CA CYS A 205 2.78 -6.82 26.81
C CYS A 205 2.79 -8.34 26.70
N LEU A 206 3.73 -8.92 25.97
CA LEU A 206 3.84 -10.37 25.81
C LEU A 206 4.36 -11.08 27.07
N ASP A 207 5.18 -10.40 27.87
CA ASP A 207 5.60 -10.90 29.18
C ASP A 207 4.40 -11.02 30.14
N LEU A 208 3.41 -10.12 30.01
CA LEU A 208 2.16 -10.13 30.79
C LEU A 208 1.11 -11.08 30.20
N ASP A 209 0.90 -11.04 28.88
CA ASP A 209 -0.03 -11.90 28.15
C ASP A 209 0.61 -12.40 26.84
N PRO A 210 1.15 -13.63 26.85
CA PRO A 210 1.78 -14.22 25.66
C PRO A 210 0.83 -14.42 24.48
N ASN A 211 -0.49 -14.50 24.75
CA ASN A 211 -1.52 -14.77 23.76
C ASN A 211 -2.12 -13.49 23.16
N TYR A 212 -1.51 -12.33 23.42
CA TYR A 212 -2.02 -11.05 22.97
C TYR A 212 -1.69 -10.79 21.48
N ILE A 213 -2.69 -11.01 20.61
CA ILE A 213 -2.57 -10.96 19.14
C ILE A 213 -1.91 -9.67 18.63
N LYS A 214 -2.35 -8.49 19.08
CA LYS A 214 -1.85 -7.22 18.55
C LYS A 214 -0.41 -6.93 18.96
N ALA A 215 0.06 -7.49 20.07
CA ALA A 215 1.44 -7.32 20.51
C ALA A 215 2.40 -8.03 19.55
N HIS A 216 2.08 -9.27 19.15
CA HIS A 216 2.79 -9.99 18.08
C HIS A 216 2.75 -9.23 16.74
N ALA A 217 1.61 -8.65 16.37
CA ALA A 217 1.50 -7.84 15.15
C ALA A 217 2.37 -6.57 15.20
N TYR A 218 2.44 -5.89 16.34
CA TYR A 218 3.27 -4.69 16.51
C TYR A 218 4.77 -5.01 16.56
N LEU A 219 5.17 -6.14 17.14
CA LEU A 219 6.55 -6.64 17.00
C LEU A 219 6.88 -6.95 15.55
N GLY A 220 5.97 -7.61 14.82
CA GLY A 220 6.14 -7.84 13.38
C GLY A 220 6.36 -6.54 12.61
N GLN A 221 5.59 -5.50 12.93
CA GLN A 221 5.75 -4.18 12.32
C GLN A 221 7.08 -3.50 12.68
N TYR A 222 7.54 -3.62 13.93
CA TYR A 222 8.87 -3.18 14.33
C TYR A 222 9.98 -3.87 13.51
N TYR A 223 9.89 -5.18 13.32
CA TYR A 223 10.89 -5.94 12.56
C TYR A 223 10.93 -5.58 11.07
N ILE A 224 9.78 -5.21 10.47
CA ILE A 224 9.74 -4.69 9.09
C ILE A 224 10.60 -3.42 8.98
N GLU A 225 10.49 -2.50 9.94
CA GLU A 225 11.20 -1.23 9.93
C GLU A 225 12.70 -1.42 10.19
N GLN A 226 13.06 -2.44 10.98
CA GLN A 226 14.45 -2.89 11.15
C GLN A 226 14.99 -3.74 9.98
N GLN A 227 14.22 -3.90 8.89
CA GLN A 227 14.56 -4.73 7.72
C GLN A 227 14.78 -6.23 8.03
N ARG A 228 14.37 -6.70 9.21
CA ARG A 228 14.44 -8.11 9.64
C ARG A 228 13.15 -8.82 9.27
N TYR A 229 12.95 -9.04 7.97
CA TYR A 229 11.65 -9.53 7.46
C TYR A 229 11.31 -10.96 7.86
N ASP A 230 12.29 -11.84 8.09
CA ASP A 230 12.02 -13.23 8.48
C ASP A 230 11.38 -13.31 9.87
N GLU A 231 11.93 -12.56 10.83
CA GLU A 231 11.36 -12.44 12.18
C GLU A 231 9.96 -11.81 12.13
N ALA A 232 9.79 -10.76 11.32
CA ALA A 232 8.48 -10.15 11.12
C ALA A 232 7.43 -11.18 10.65
N ILE A 233 7.79 -12.01 9.66
CA ILE A 233 6.92 -13.05 9.13
C ILE A 233 6.58 -14.08 10.21
N THR A 234 7.54 -14.48 11.05
CA THR A 234 7.26 -15.41 12.16
C THR A 234 6.27 -14.83 13.17
N CYS A 235 6.44 -13.56 13.57
CA CYS A 235 5.51 -12.88 14.48
C CYS A 235 4.10 -12.75 13.89
N PHE A 236 3.98 -12.41 12.60
CA PHE A 236 2.67 -12.34 11.95
C PHE A 236 2.00 -13.71 11.81
N LYS A 237 2.77 -14.78 11.54
CA LYS A 237 2.22 -16.15 11.53
C LYS A 237 1.69 -16.55 12.89
N GLN A 238 2.46 -16.30 13.96
CA GLN A 238 2.02 -16.53 15.33
C GLN A 238 0.74 -15.74 15.66
N ALA A 239 0.68 -14.47 15.25
CA ALA A 239 -0.51 -13.64 15.44
C ALA A 239 -1.74 -14.20 14.70
N LEU A 240 -1.57 -14.77 13.49
CA LEU A 240 -2.64 -15.41 12.74
C LEU A 240 -3.12 -16.71 13.38
N ASP A 241 -2.22 -17.51 13.93
CA ASP A 241 -2.57 -18.75 14.62
C ASP A 241 -3.32 -18.44 15.94
N LEU A 242 -2.92 -17.37 16.65
CA LEU A 242 -3.65 -16.85 17.80
C LEU A 242 -5.03 -16.27 17.42
N CYS A 243 -5.15 -15.61 16.26
CA CYS A 243 -6.45 -15.17 15.74
C CYS A 243 -7.42 -16.33 15.51
N LYS A 244 -6.93 -17.42 14.92
CA LYS A 244 -7.73 -18.62 14.65
C LYS A 244 -8.18 -19.30 15.94
N THR A 245 -7.27 -19.47 16.90
CA THR A 245 -7.59 -20.11 18.19
C THR A 245 -8.57 -19.28 19.02
N GLN A 246 -8.45 -17.94 18.99
CA GLN A 246 -9.34 -17.05 19.74
C GLN A 246 -10.60 -16.61 18.97
N ASN A 247 -10.76 -17.06 17.72
CA ASN A 247 -11.85 -16.70 16.80
C ASN A 247 -12.12 -15.18 16.72
N LYS A 248 -11.05 -14.38 16.58
CA LYS A 248 -11.13 -12.90 16.51
C LYS A 248 -10.97 -12.40 15.07
N SER A 249 -11.77 -11.39 14.70
CA SER A 249 -11.85 -10.81 13.34
C SER A 249 -10.61 -10.04 12.84
N PHE A 250 -9.49 -10.02 13.57
CA PHE A 250 -8.27 -9.29 13.17
C PHE A 250 -7.45 -9.96 12.06
N GLY A 251 -7.89 -11.14 11.59
CA GLY A 251 -7.15 -11.96 10.63
C GLY A 251 -6.79 -11.21 9.34
N ASP A 252 -7.72 -10.45 8.77
CA ASP A 252 -7.52 -9.77 7.47
C ASP A 252 -6.44 -8.69 7.52
N GLU A 253 -6.41 -7.90 8.60
CA GLU A 253 -5.40 -6.85 8.80
C GLU A 253 -4.00 -7.47 8.93
N ILE A 254 -3.88 -8.53 9.73
CA ILE A 254 -2.60 -9.22 9.95
C ILE A 254 -2.15 -9.94 8.67
N GLN A 255 -3.07 -10.54 7.92
CA GLN A 255 -2.75 -11.13 6.62
C GLN A 255 -2.23 -10.08 5.63
N ARG A 256 -2.78 -8.87 5.63
CA ARG A 256 -2.27 -7.77 4.81
C ARG A 256 -0.84 -7.39 5.21
N LEU A 257 -0.56 -7.30 6.51
CA LEU A 257 0.79 -7.01 7.03
C LEU A 257 1.79 -8.12 6.71
N LEU A 258 1.36 -9.39 6.81
CA LEU A 258 2.18 -10.55 6.43
C LEU A 258 2.56 -10.50 4.94
N ARG A 259 1.59 -10.22 4.06
CA ARG A 259 1.85 -10.05 2.61
C ARG A 259 2.84 -8.93 2.36
N TYR A 260 2.67 -7.79 3.05
CA TYR A 260 3.58 -6.66 2.94
C TYR A 260 5.02 -7.03 3.39
N ALA A 261 5.17 -7.78 4.49
CA ALA A 261 6.46 -8.28 4.96
C ALA A 261 7.12 -9.24 3.96
N GLN A 262 6.36 -10.19 3.40
CA GLN A 262 6.84 -11.13 2.39
C GLN A 262 7.31 -10.43 1.12
N LYS A 263 6.54 -9.44 0.64
CA LYS A 263 6.90 -8.62 -0.53
C LYS A 263 8.21 -7.87 -0.28
N ARG A 264 8.35 -7.22 0.88
CA ARG A 264 9.58 -6.50 1.25
C ARG A 264 10.79 -7.43 1.36
N ARG A 265 10.62 -8.61 1.94
CA ARG A 265 11.67 -9.65 2.00
C ARG A 265 12.13 -10.05 0.60
N PHE A 266 11.18 -10.37 -0.28
CA PHE A 266 11.49 -10.75 -1.65
C PHE A 266 12.23 -9.61 -2.39
N SER A 267 11.76 -8.37 -2.28
CA SER A 267 12.44 -7.22 -2.88
C SER A 267 13.88 -7.04 -2.36
N LEU A 268 14.13 -7.23 -1.06
CA LEU A 268 15.48 -7.15 -0.49
C LEU A 268 16.39 -8.26 -1.00
N MET A 269 15.91 -9.50 -1.03
CA MET A 269 16.67 -10.64 -1.54
C MET A 269 16.97 -10.49 -3.04
N GLU A 270 16.00 -9.97 -3.80
CA GLU A 270 16.17 -9.71 -5.22
C GLU A 270 17.19 -8.60 -5.49
N GLN A 271 17.17 -7.52 -4.71
CA GLN A 271 18.17 -6.47 -4.79
C GLN A 271 19.59 -7.01 -4.54
N LYS A 272 19.79 -7.82 -3.49
CA LYS A 272 21.08 -8.47 -3.21
C LYS A 272 21.51 -9.40 -4.34
N ARG A 273 20.58 -10.14 -4.93
CA ARG A 273 20.86 -11.03 -6.05
C ARG A 273 21.33 -10.26 -7.29
N ILE A 274 20.62 -9.17 -7.63
CA ILE A 274 20.98 -8.28 -8.75
C ILE A 274 22.34 -7.63 -8.48
N GLU A 275 22.60 -7.18 -7.25
CA GLU A 275 23.89 -6.60 -6.86
C GLU A 275 25.04 -7.60 -7.03
N ASN A 276 24.86 -8.84 -6.56
CA ASN A 276 25.85 -9.91 -6.74
C ASN A 276 26.08 -10.24 -8.22
N GLU A 277 25.03 -10.21 -9.04
CA GLU A 277 25.13 -10.47 -10.47
C GLU A 277 25.87 -9.34 -11.21
N ILE A 278 25.52 -8.08 -10.93
CA ILE A 278 26.22 -6.91 -11.47
C ILE A 278 27.69 -6.93 -11.05
N SER A 279 27.97 -7.27 -9.78
CA SER A 279 29.33 -7.43 -9.27
C SER A 279 30.08 -8.52 -10.04
N LEU A 280 29.47 -9.69 -10.23
CA LEU A 280 30.05 -10.80 -10.97
C LEU A 280 30.29 -10.46 -12.45
N GLN A 281 29.31 -9.85 -13.12
CA GLN A 281 29.43 -9.43 -14.52
C GLN A 281 30.56 -8.40 -14.69
N THR A 282 30.66 -7.44 -13.76
CA THR A 282 31.73 -6.42 -13.76
C THR A 282 33.09 -7.08 -13.52
N TYR A 283 33.18 -8.02 -12.58
CA TYR A 283 34.39 -8.77 -12.29
C TYR A 283 34.86 -9.61 -13.49
N LEU A 284 33.97 -10.38 -14.11
CA LEU A 284 34.27 -11.18 -15.30
C LEU A 284 34.71 -10.29 -16.47
N ARG A 285 34.01 -9.16 -16.70
CA ARG A 285 34.41 -8.19 -17.71
C ARG A 285 35.81 -7.64 -17.46
N SER A 286 36.15 -7.34 -16.21
CA SER A 286 37.49 -6.87 -15.85
C SER A 286 38.56 -7.93 -16.12
N LEU A 287 38.30 -9.20 -15.80
CA LEU A 287 39.21 -10.32 -16.07
C LEU A 287 39.44 -10.53 -17.58
N ILE A 288 38.36 -10.49 -18.38
CA ILE A 288 38.46 -10.62 -19.84
C ILE A 288 39.27 -9.48 -20.43
N GLN A 289 39.05 -8.25 -19.95
CA GLN A 289 39.81 -7.09 -20.40
C GLN A 289 41.29 -7.15 -19.99
N SER A 290 41.59 -7.56 -18.76
CA SER A 290 42.98 -7.77 -18.32
C SER A 290 43.67 -8.90 -19.08
N ASP A 291 42.96 -9.98 -19.40
CA ASP A 291 43.50 -11.06 -20.22
C ASP A 291 43.75 -10.60 -21.68
N LYS A 292 42.87 -9.78 -22.24
CA LYS A 292 43.09 -9.13 -23.55
C LYS A 292 44.39 -8.31 -23.54
N GLU A 293 44.54 -7.42 -22.56
CA GLU A 293 45.72 -6.57 -22.43
C GLU A 293 47.00 -7.39 -22.29
N ARG A 294 46.98 -8.46 -21.48
CA ARG A 294 48.09 -9.39 -21.35
C ARG A 294 48.43 -10.08 -22.67
N ARG A 295 47.44 -10.62 -23.39
CA ARG A 295 47.65 -11.29 -24.69
C ARG A 295 48.22 -10.34 -25.73
N MET A 296 47.69 -9.12 -25.81
CA MET A 296 48.22 -8.07 -26.68
C MET A 296 49.67 -7.75 -26.35
N GLN A 297 49.98 -7.52 -25.07
CA GLN A 297 51.31 -7.20 -24.61
C GLN A 297 52.31 -8.32 -24.95
N THR A 298 51.97 -9.58 -24.65
CA THR A 298 52.82 -10.73 -25.01
C THR A 298 53.01 -10.86 -26.52
N ARG A 299 51.99 -10.55 -27.34
CA ARG A 299 52.10 -10.61 -28.80
C ARG A 299 53.00 -9.50 -29.35
N ILE A 300 52.92 -8.30 -28.77
CA ILE A 300 53.78 -7.16 -29.07
C ILE A 300 55.23 -7.52 -28.71
N GLU A 301 55.47 -8.01 -27.50
CA GLU A 301 56.82 -8.39 -27.02
C GLU A 301 57.48 -9.43 -27.94
N LYS A 302 56.77 -10.53 -28.25
CA LYS A 302 57.27 -11.56 -29.19
C LYS A 302 57.62 -11.00 -30.57
N HIS A 303 56.79 -10.11 -31.11
CA HIS A 303 57.02 -9.55 -32.44
C HIS A 303 58.28 -8.65 -32.49
N TYR A 304 58.61 -7.95 -31.40
CA TYR A 304 59.84 -7.16 -31.31
C TYR A 304 61.07 -8.01 -30.99
N GLU A 305 60.93 -9.11 -30.24
CA GLU A 305 61.98 -10.12 -30.02
C GLU A 305 62.39 -10.82 -31.32
N ASP A 306 61.43 -11.28 -32.14
CA ASP A 306 61.67 -12.03 -33.38
C ASP A 306 62.39 -11.20 -34.47
N LYS A 307 62.38 -9.87 -34.38
CA LYS A 307 63.00 -8.97 -35.37
C LYS A 307 64.42 -8.51 -35.00
N ASP A 308 65.05 -9.11 -33.98
CA ASP A 308 66.40 -8.74 -33.48
C ASP A 308 66.55 -7.23 -33.17
N LEU A 309 65.44 -6.54 -32.86
CA LEU A 309 65.41 -5.11 -32.51
C LEU A 309 65.60 -4.94 -31.00
N SER A 310 66.66 -5.52 -30.45
CA SER A 310 66.91 -5.52 -29.00
C SER A 310 67.41 -4.18 -28.43
N GLN A 311 67.17 -3.03 -29.07
CA GLN A 311 67.67 -1.75 -28.56
C GLN A 311 67.01 -0.44 -29.04
N SER A 312 65.81 -0.45 -29.61
CA SER A 312 65.03 0.79 -29.73
C SER A 312 63.99 0.87 -28.63
N SER A 313 63.97 2.01 -27.96
CA SER A 313 63.26 2.36 -26.73
C SER A 313 61.73 2.43 -26.88
N ILE A 314 61.11 1.45 -27.53
CA ILE A 314 59.67 1.38 -27.69
C ILE A 314 59.14 0.42 -26.62
N ASN A 315 58.80 0.99 -25.47
CA ASN A 315 58.19 0.26 -24.37
C ASN A 315 56.88 -0.41 -24.87
N SER A 316 56.71 -1.71 -24.63
CA SER A 316 55.51 -2.48 -25.05
C SER A 316 54.22 -1.81 -24.57
N SER A 317 54.28 -1.16 -23.40
CA SER A 317 53.17 -0.36 -22.86
C SER A 317 52.86 0.92 -23.66
N THR A 318 53.84 1.53 -24.32
CA THR A 318 53.65 2.71 -25.20
C THR A 318 52.96 2.31 -26.50
N VAL A 319 53.33 1.17 -27.09
CA VAL A 319 52.66 0.64 -28.31
C VAL A 319 51.22 0.25 -28.02
N LEU A 320 50.98 -0.39 -26.87
CA LEU A 320 49.63 -0.72 -26.42
C LEU A 320 48.78 0.55 -26.24
N LYS A 321 49.31 1.57 -25.56
CA LYS A 321 48.62 2.87 -25.37
C LYS A 321 48.36 3.61 -26.67
N TYR A 322 49.30 3.56 -27.62
CA TYR A 322 49.14 4.14 -28.95
C TYR A 322 48.02 3.42 -29.74
N TYR A 323 48.05 2.08 -29.74
CA TYR A 323 47.01 1.27 -30.39
C TYR A 323 45.63 1.53 -29.77
N GLN A 324 45.53 1.55 -28.43
CA GLN A 324 44.29 1.86 -27.71
C GLN A 324 43.77 3.28 -28.02
N SER A 325 44.64 4.29 -28.03
CA SER A 325 44.27 5.69 -28.34
C SER A 325 43.78 5.86 -29.78
N ARG A 326 44.34 5.09 -30.72
CA ARG A 326 43.92 5.08 -32.11
C ARG A 326 42.54 4.47 -32.30
N MET A 327 42.20 3.45 -31.51
CA MET A 327 40.89 2.80 -31.52
C MET A 327 39.79 3.70 -30.92
N THR A 328 40.07 4.42 -29.82
CA THR A 328 39.10 5.33 -29.19
C THR A 328 38.72 6.53 -30.07
N ASN A 329 39.59 6.93 -30.99
CA ASN A 329 39.35 8.03 -31.94
C ASN A 329 38.62 7.59 -33.22
N ASN A 330 38.20 6.32 -33.33
CA ASN A 330 37.47 5.82 -34.48
C ASN A 330 35.95 6.09 -34.28
N PRO A 331 35.31 6.97 -35.08
CA PRO A 331 33.93 7.41 -34.85
C PRO A 331 32.88 6.29 -34.97
N ASN A 332 33.25 5.12 -35.50
CA ASN A 332 32.34 3.99 -35.75
C ASN A 332 32.16 3.01 -34.56
N GLN A 333 32.84 3.21 -33.42
CA GLN A 333 32.69 2.37 -32.22
C GLN A 333 31.92 3.03 -31.06
N GLN A 334 31.35 4.23 -31.23
CA GLN A 334 30.55 4.91 -30.20
C GLN A 334 29.26 4.18 -29.77
N THR A 335 28.94 3.01 -30.34
CA THR A 335 27.67 2.32 -30.11
C THR A 335 27.63 1.40 -28.88
N THR A 336 28.74 1.14 -28.18
CA THR A 336 28.76 0.22 -27.02
C THR A 336 29.06 0.87 -25.66
N THR A 337 29.34 2.17 -25.60
CA THR A 337 29.62 2.90 -24.35
C THR A 337 28.41 3.61 -23.72
N ASN A 338 27.20 3.43 -24.26
CA ASN A 338 25.99 4.10 -23.73
C ASN A 338 25.37 3.48 -22.47
N LEU A 339 25.94 2.41 -21.89
CA LEU A 339 25.56 1.92 -20.55
C LEU A 339 26.43 2.48 -19.40
N ALA A 340 27.46 3.28 -19.70
CA ALA A 340 28.33 3.87 -18.68
C ALA A 340 27.77 5.17 -18.05
N SER A 341 26.50 5.52 -18.31
CA SER A 341 25.87 6.77 -17.83
C SER A 341 25.24 6.70 -16.43
N MET A 342 25.49 5.64 -15.64
CA MET A 342 24.95 5.54 -14.27
C MET A 342 25.96 5.39 -13.13
N VAL A 343 27.26 5.48 -13.38
CA VAL A 343 28.25 5.58 -12.28
C VAL A 343 29.23 6.70 -12.59
N SER A 344 29.00 7.83 -11.94
CA SER A 344 29.88 8.99 -11.95
C SER A 344 31.20 8.65 -11.25
N VAL A 345 32.20 8.22 -12.02
CA VAL A 345 33.60 8.38 -11.63
C VAL A 345 34.31 9.01 -12.81
N SER A 346 34.44 10.34 -12.75
CA SER A 346 35.25 11.11 -13.68
C SER A 346 36.72 10.67 -13.57
N PRO A 347 37.40 10.26 -14.64
CA PRO A 347 38.84 10.34 -14.68
C PRO A 347 39.23 11.72 -15.22
N LYS A 348 40.01 12.46 -14.43
CA LYS A 348 40.70 13.68 -14.88
C LYS A 348 41.44 13.38 -16.18
N LEU A 349 41.01 14.04 -17.26
CA LEU A 349 41.82 14.17 -18.47
C LEU A 349 43.05 15.01 -18.12
N THR A 350 44.18 14.36 -17.89
CA THR A 350 45.48 14.99 -18.12
C THR A 350 45.81 14.80 -19.60
N SER A 351 45.78 15.92 -20.33
CA SER A 351 46.22 16.05 -21.71
C SER A 351 47.67 15.54 -21.85
N VAL A 352 47.85 14.43 -22.55
CA VAL A 352 49.16 14.06 -23.10
C VAL A 352 49.13 14.53 -24.55
N HIS A 353 49.55 15.78 -24.76
CA HIS A 353 50.22 16.12 -26.00
C HIS A 353 51.55 15.37 -26.02
N ASP A 354 51.95 14.95 -27.21
CA ASP A 354 53.23 14.32 -27.54
C ASP A 354 53.31 12.80 -27.33
N ALA A 355 52.78 12.04 -28.31
CA ALA A 355 53.25 10.70 -28.62
C ALA A 355 53.64 10.66 -30.11
N ASP A 356 54.92 10.42 -30.35
CA ASP A 356 55.63 10.57 -31.62
C ASP A 356 54.92 9.94 -32.83
N SER A 357 54.93 10.70 -33.92
CA SER A 357 54.47 10.37 -35.27
C SER A 357 55.33 9.32 -36.00
N SER A 358 56.14 8.52 -35.28
CA SER A 358 57.11 7.58 -35.85
C SER A 358 56.87 6.10 -35.52
N VAL A 359 55.79 5.74 -34.80
CA VAL A 359 55.44 4.33 -34.57
C VAL A 359 54.60 3.80 -35.73
N THR A 360 55.27 3.41 -36.83
CA THR A 360 54.65 2.61 -37.88
C THR A 360 54.49 1.17 -37.37
N VAL A 361 53.28 0.84 -36.91
CA VAL A 361 52.95 -0.54 -36.51
C VAL A 361 52.93 -1.40 -37.78
N ASP A 362 53.68 -2.52 -37.75
CA ASP A 362 53.69 -3.45 -38.86
C ASP A 362 52.28 -4.01 -39.13
N PRO A 363 51.85 -4.13 -40.40
CA PRO A 363 50.50 -4.56 -40.75
C PRO A 363 50.18 -5.99 -40.28
N GLN A 364 51.20 -6.85 -40.13
CA GLN A 364 51.05 -8.20 -39.58
C GLN A 364 50.77 -8.18 -38.07
N LEU A 365 51.42 -7.29 -37.31
CA LEU A 365 51.16 -7.10 -35.88
C LEU A 365 49.78 -6.48 -35.67
N GLU A 366 49.40 -5.51 -36.49
CA GLU A 366 48.08 -4.88 -36.43
C GLU A 366 46.95 -5.88 -36.70
N GLN A 367 47.13 -6.82 -37.64
CA GLN A 367 46.17 -7.88 -37.88
C GLN A 367 46.06 -8.85 -36.70
N ALA A 368 47.19 -9.28 -36.12
CA ALA A 368 47.18 -10.16 -34.96
C ALA A 368 46.52 -9.51 -33.72
N LEU A 369 46.68 -8.19 -33.54
CA LEU A 369 46.01 -7.44 -32.47
C LEU A 369 44.50 -7.34 -32.72
N ARG A 370 44.07 -7.11 -33.97
CA ARG A 370 42.65 -7.15 -34.36
C ARG A 370 42.02 -8.51 -34.10
N ASP A 371 42.71 -9.60 -34.39
CA ASP A 371 42.20 -10.96 -34.14
C ASP A 371 41.99 -11.22 -32.63
N ILE A 372 42.89 -10.72 -31.77
CA ILE A 372 42.74 -10.78 -30.31
C ILE A 372 41.54 -9.95 -29.84
N GLU A 373 41.32 -8.75 -30.40
CA GLU A 373 40.14 -7.94 -30.09
C GLU A 373 38.86 -8.64 -30.49
N GLN A 374 38.79 -9.18 -31.71
CA GLN A 374 37.62 -9.89 -32.20
C GLN A 374 37.28 -11.10 -31.32
N SER A 375 38.30 -11.87 -30.90
CA SER A 375 38.12 -12.99 -29.97
C SER A 375 37.64 -12.53 -28.59
N THR A 376 38.11 -11.38 -28.11
CA THR A 376 37.64 -10.80 -26.83
C THR A 376 36.20 -10.32 -26.94
N ASP A 377 35.84 -9.65 -28.02
CA ASP A 377 34.49 -9.16 -28.27
C ASP A 377 33.49 -10.31 -28.39
N GLN A 378 33.88 -11.41 -29.04
CA GLN A 378 33.10 -12.66 -29.06
C GLN A 378 32.87 -13.18 -27.64
N SER A 379 33.93 -13.27 -26.82
CA SER A 379 33.84 -13.74 -25.43
C SER A 379 32.95 -12.83 -24.57
N LEU A 380 33.03 -11.51 -24.75
CA LEU A 380 32.17 -10.54 -24.07
C LEU A 380 30.70 -10.67 -24.50
N ASN A 381 30.45 -10.90 -25.80
CA ASN A 381 29.11 -11.12 -26.33
C ASN A 381 28.50 -12.42 -25.80
N GLU A 382 29.27 -13.52 -25.75
CA GLU A 382 28.84 -14.78 -25.16
C GLU A 382 28.47 -14.61 -23.68
N MET A 383 29.33 -13.94 -22.91
CA MET A 383 29.05 -13.61 -21.52
C MET A 383 27.75 -12.79 -21.39
N ASN A 384 27.59 -11.72 -22.16
CA ASN A 384 26.37 -10.89 -22.13
C ASN A 384 25.12 -11.69 -22.53
N ASN A 385 25.25 -12.63 -23.48
CA ASN A 385 24.15 -13.52 -23.86
C ASN A 385 23.73 -14.43 -22.70
N LEU A 386 24.70 -15.00 -21.95
CA LEU A 386 24.40 -15.81 -20.76
C LEU A 386 23.64 -15.02 -19.69
N PHE A 387 24.08 -13.79 -19.38
CA PHE A 387 23.36 -12.92 -18.43
C PHE A 387 21.97 -12.51 -18.97
N ASN A 388 21.84 -12.23 -20.27
CA ASN A 388 20.55 -11.95 -20.90
C ASN A 388 19.58 -13.14 -20.80
N GLU A 389 20.05 -14.39 -20.97
CA GLU A 389 19.20 -15.57 -20.79
C GLU A 389 18.67 -15.69 -19.35
N VAL A 390 19.51 -15.38 -18.36
CA VAL A 390 19.10 -15.35 -16.95
C VAL A 390 18.01 -14.30 -16.74
N ASP A 391 18.15 -13.11 -17.33
CA ASP A 391 17.14 -12.06 -17.26
C ASP A 391 15.82 -12.42 -17.97
N ILE A 392 15.88 -13.13 -19.11
CA ILE A 392 14.66 -13.62 -19.79
C ILE A 392 13.91 -14.61 -18.91
N ARG A 393 14.62 -15.54 -18.24
CA ARG A 393 13.99 -16.48 -17.31
C ARG A 393 13.28 -15.77 -16.16
N ARG A 394 13.78 -14.61 -15.70
CA ARG A 394 13.14 -13.80 -14.65
C ARG A 394 11.85 -13.11 -15.09
N LYS A 395 11.75 -12.76 -16.37
CA LYS A 395 10.56 -12.10 -16.93
C LYS A 395 9.41 -13.09 -17.14
N ARG A 396 9.69 -14.36 -17.35
CA ARG A 396 8.65 -15.42 -17.47
C ARG A 396 8.16 -15.83 -16.09
N ARG A 397 7.31 -14.99 -15.50
CA ARG A 397 6.59 -15.26 -14.25
C ARG A 397 5.21 -15.83 -14.58
N GLU A 398 5.18 -17.11 -14.91
CA GLU A 398 3.93 -17.79 -15.25
C GLU A 398 3.63 -18.87 -14.21
N ILE A 399 2.40 -18.85 -13.69
CA ILE A 399 1.91 -19.87 -12.77
C ILE A 399 1.38 -21.02 -13.62
N PRO A 400 1.83 -22.27 -13.41
CA PRO A 400 1.32 -23.41 -14.15
C PRO A 400 -0.20 -23.56 -14.02
N GLU A 401 -0.89 -23.85 -15.13
CA GLU A 401 -2.36 -23.91 -15.19
C GLU A 401 -3.02 -24.92 -14.23
N TYR A 402 -2.28 -25.94 -13.79
CA TYR A 402 -2.76 -26.92 -12.82
C TYR A 402 -2.68 -26.41 -11.37
N LEU A 403 -1.95 -25.33 -11.11
CA LEU A 403 -1.91 -24.63 -9.81
C LEU A 403 -2.85 -23.41 -9.78
N THR A 404 -3.44 -23.04 -10.91
CA THR A 404 -4.37 -21.92 -10.99
C THR A 404 -5.80 -22.33 -10.71
N CYS A 405 -6.48 -21.48 -9.94
CA CYS A 405 -7.89 -21.66 -9.64
C CYS A 405 -8.74 -21.30 -10.86
N LYS A 406 -9.74 -22.13 -11.18
CA LYS A 406 -10.61 -21.90 -12.34
C LYS A 406 -11.63 -20.76 -12.15
N LEU A 407 -11.73 -20.20 -10.95
CA LEU A 407 -12.59 -19.06 -10.64
C LEU A 407 -11.81 -17.75 -10.53
N CYS A 408 -10.71 -17.71 -9.77
CA CYS A 408 -9.94 -16.47 -9.59
C CYS A 408 -8.76 -16.32 -10.54
N TYR A 409 -8.46 -17.34 -11.36
CA TYR A 409 -7.34 -17.36 -12.32
C TYR A 409 -5.96 -17.06 -11.72
N ASP A 410 -5.85 -17.18 -10.40
CA ASP A 410 -4.64 -16.93 -9.62
C ASP A 410 -4.21 -18.25 -8.93
N LEU A 411 -3.02 -18.25 -8.32
CA LEU A 411 -2.50 -19.39 -7.57
C LEU A 411 -3.53 -19.85 -6.52
N MET A 412 -3.82 -21.16 -6.50
CA MET A 412 -4.79 -21.74 -5.59
C MET A 412 -4.39 -21.56 -4.12
N ARG A 413 -5.21 -20.82 -3.36
CA ARG A 413 -5.09 -20.68 -1.90
C ARG A 413 -6.14 -21.54 -1.22
N ASP A 414 -5.68 -22.41 -0.31
CA ASP A 414 -6.50 -23.41 0.36
C ASP A 414 -7.33 -24.26 -0.63
N PRO A 415 -6.66 -25.12 -1.42
CA PRO A 415 -7.30 -25.88 -2.49
C PRO A 415 -8.31 -26.90 -1.93
N VAL A 416 -9.53 -26.85 -2.44
CA VAL A 416 -10.62 -27.79 -2.14
C VAL A 416 -11.08 -28.49 -3.41
N ILE A 417 -11.28 -29.80 -3.33
CA ILE A 417 -11.74 -30.63 -4.43
C ILE A 417 -13.23 -30.91 -4.30
N THR A 418 -13.96 -30.76 -5.41
CA THR A 418 -15.37 -31.14 -5.50
C THR A 418 -15.49 -32.65 -5.76
N PRO A 419 -16.64 -33.29 -5.47
CA PRO A 419 -16.88 -34.71 -5.80
C PRO A 419 -16.68 -35.05 -7.28
N PHE A 420 -16.67 -34.04 -8.15
CA PHE A 420 -16.47 -34.17 -9.60
C PHE A 420 -14.97 -34.13 -10.01
N GLY A 421 -14.06 -34.01 -9.04
CA GLY A 421 -12.62 -34.05 -9.27
C GLY A 421 -11.99 -32.70 -9.63
N ILE A 422 -12.74 -31.60 -9.53
CA ILE A 422 -12.26 -30.26 -9.88
C ILE A 422 -11.82 -29.54 -8.60
N THR A 423 -10.65 -28.89 -8.65
CA THR A 423 -10.10 -28.18 -7.49
C THR A 423 -10.22 -26.66 -7.67
N TYR A 424 -10.64 -25.98 -6.60
CA TYR A 424 -10.82 -24.54 -6.54
C TYR A 424 -10.18 -23.97 -5.25
N CYS A 425 -10.02 -22.65 -5.18
CA CYS A 425 -9.82 -21.97 -3.89
C CYS A 425 -11.09 -22.09 -3.05
N ARG A 426 -10.95 -22.44 -1.77
CA ARG A 426 -12.09 -22.53 -0.84
C ARG A 426 -12.98 -21.28 -0.86
N SER A 427 -12.37 -20.11 -0.69
CA SER A 427 -13.10 -18.84 -0.65
C SER A 427 -13.87 -18.57 -1.94
N CYS A 428 -13.29 -18.89 -3.10
CA CYS A 428 -13.93 -18.65 -4.40
C CYS A 428 -15.13 -19.57 -4.64
N ILE A 429 -15.02 -20.86 -4.30
CA ILE A 429 -16.13 -21.79 -4.51
C ILE A 429 -17.25 -21.56 -3.50
N GLU A 430 -16.94 -21.26 -2.24
CA GLU A 430 -17.93 -20.89 -1.22
C GLU A 430 -18.68 -19.62 -1.61
N GLU A 431 -17.97 -18.60 -2.10
CA GLU A 431 -18.58 -17.37 -2.57
C GLU A 431 -19.48 -17.60 -3.79
N ASN A 432 -19.06 -18.43 -4.75
CA ASN A 432 -19.89 -18.78 -5.91
C ASN A 432 -21.15 -19.57 -5.51
N LEU A 433 -21.01 -20.53 -4.60
CA LEU A 433 -22.13 -21.33 -4.09
C LEU A 433 -23.15 -20.48 -3.33
N TYR A 434 -22.68 -19.43 -2.63
CA TYR A 434 -23.53 -18.52 -1.87
C TYR A 434 -24.17 -17.41 -2.73
N LYS A 435 -23.41 -16.83 -3.67
CA LYS A 435 -23.83 -15.64 -4.43
C LYS A 435 -24.43 -15.94 -5.80
N VAL A 436 -23.98 -17.00 -6.47
CA VAL A 436 -24.30 -17.25 -7.88
C VAL A 436 -25.27 -18.42 -8.01
N SER A 437 -24.85 -19.62 -7.60
CA SER A 437 -25.66 -20.83 -7.77
C SER A 437 -25.14 -21.99 -6.93
N HIS A 438 -26.02 -22.85 -6.43
CA HIS A 438 -25.68 -24.11 -5.73
C HIS A 438 -25.22 -25.23 -6.68
N LEU A 439 -24.53 -24.87 -7.77
CA LEU A 439 -23.99 -25.76 -8.78
C LEU A 439 -22.47 -25.60 -8.84
N ASP A 440 -21.77 -26.67 -9.19
CA ASP A 440 -20.37 -26.62 -9.58
C ASP A 440 -20.24 -25.77 -10.87
N PRO A 441 -19.39 -24.72 -10.88
CA PRO A 441 -19.25 -23.79 -12.00
C PRO A 441 -18.84 -24.44 -13.33
N ILE A 442 -18.11 -25.56 -13.29
CA ILE A 442 -17.59 -26.22 -14.49
C ILE A 442 -18.40 -27.47 -14.79
N ALA A 443 -18.68 -28.28 -13.78
CA ALA A 443 -19.42 -29.53 -13.97
C ALA A 443 -20.93 -29.31 -14.15
N ASN A 444 -21.47 -28.13 -13.80
CA ASN A 444 -22.89 -27.80 -13.83
C ASN A 444 -23.77 -28.83 -13.11
N LYS A 445 -23.28 -29.35 -11.98
CA LYS A 445 -23.95 -30.35 -11.14
C LYS A 445 -24.21 -29.78 -9.74
N PRO A 446 -25.26 -30.23 -9.03
CA PRO A 446 -25.56 -29.74 -7.69
C PRO A 446 -24.39 -30.00 -6.74
N LEU A 447 -23.99 -28.96 -6.02
CA LEU A 447 -22.86 -28.97 -5.10
C LEU A 447 -23.24 -28.25 -3.81
N VAL A 448 -22.93 -28.87 -2.68
CA VAL A 448 -23.14 -28.32 -1.34
C VAL A 448 -21.79 -28.11 -0.66
N VAL A 449 -21.68 -27.08 0.19
CA VAL A 449 -20.43 -26.71 0.88
C VAL A 449 -19.84 -27.88 1.67
N ASP A 450 -20.67 -28.71 2.30
CA ASP A 450 -20.24 -29.87 3.08
C ASP A 450 -19.56 -30.97 2.25
N GLN A 451 -19.75 -30.96 0.92
CA GLN A 451 -19.13 -31.93 0.01
C GLN A 451 -17.72 -31.49 -0.43
N LEU A 452 -17.26 -30.31 -0.03
CA LEU A 452 -15.94 -29.79 -0.35
C LEU A 452 -14.88 -30.47 0.52
N VAL A 453 -13.96 -31.19 -0.11
CA VAL A 453 -12.86 -31.89 0.58
C VAL A 453 -11.56 -31.11 0.42
N ASN A 454 -10.78 -30.95 1.50
CA ASN A 454 -9.45 -30.33 1.41
C ASN A 454 -8.52 -31.16 0.53
N ASN A 455 -7.98 -30.57 -0.53
CA ASN A 455 -6.98 -31.22 -1.37
C ASN A 455 -5.58 -31.00 -0.77
N LEU A 456 -5.23 -31.83 0.23
CA LEU A 456 -3.95 -31.71 0.95
C LEU A 456 -2.73 -31.91 0.05
N VAL A 457 -2.85 -32.78 -0.97
CA VAL A 457 -1.78 -33.03 -1.95
C VAL A 457 -1.47 -31.78 -2.73
N LEU A 458 -2.51 -31.14 -3.29
CA LEU A 458 -2.31 -29.92 -4.06
C LEU A 458 -1.84 -28.76 -3.18
N LYS A 459 -2.26 -28.73 -1.91
CA LYS A 459 -1.76 -27.76 -0.93
C LYS A 459 -0.26 -27.90 -0.71
N GLU A 460 0.26 -29.11 -0.54
CA GLU A 460 1.70 -29.35 -0.40
C GLU A 460 2.47 -28.96 -1.67
N ILE A 461 1.93 -29.27 -2.85
CA ILE A 461 2.52 -28.87 -4.13
C ILE A 461 2.56 -27.34 -4.28
N VAL A 462 1.47 -26.65 -3.93
CA VAL A 462 1.40 -25.18 -3.93
C VAL A 462 2.42 -24.59 -2.96
N GLU A 463 2.54 -25.13 -1.74
CA GLU A 463 3.50 -24.67 -0.75
C GLU A 463 4.95 -24.85 -1.22
N LYS A 464 5.25 -25.99 -1.86
CA LYS A 464 6.54 -26.24 -2.49
C LYS A 464 6.81 -25.26 -3.64
N PHE A 465 5.81 -25.01 -4.49
CA PHE A 465 5.91 -24.04 -5.58
C PHE A 465 6.20 -22.64 -5.06
N ILE A 466 5.51 -22.18 -4.01
CA ILE A 466 5.75 -20.87 -3.36
C ILE A 466 7.17 -20.79 -2.78
N LYS A 467 7.67 -21.90 -2.21
CA LYS A 467 9.02 -21.96 -1.62
C LYS A 467 10.11 -21.79 -2.70
N GLU A 468 9.91 -22.38 -3.87
CA GLU A 468 10.81 -22.25 -5.01
C GLU A 468 10.63 -20.91 -5.75
N ASN A 469 9.42 -20.35 -5.72
CA ASN A 469 9.00 -19.16 -6.45
C ASN A 469 8.47 -18.07 -5.50
N GLU A 470 9.37 -17.48 -4.71
CA GLU A 470 8.98 -16.46 -3.72
C GLU A 470 8.31 -15.21 -4.36
N TRP A 471 8.58 -14.95 -5.63
CA TRP A 471 8.01 -13.82 -6.39
C TRP A 471 6.47 -13.85 -6.41
N VAL A 472 5.86 -15.03 -6.30
CA VAL A 472 4.40 -15.19 -6.29
C VAL A 472 3.74 -14.43 -5.14
N ASN A 473 4.41 -14.35 -3.98
CA ASN A 473 3.90 -13.59 -2.84
C ASN A 473 3.97 -12.06 -3.02
N SER A 474 4.70 -11.58 -4.04
CA SER A 474 4.93 -10.15 -4.30
C SER A 474 3.99 -9.55 -5.36
N GLU A 475 3.48 -10.39 -6.27
CA GLU A 475 2.66 -10.02 -7.43
C GLU A 475 1.19 -10.39 -7.29
N CYS A 476 0.85 -11.44 -6.53
CA CYS A 476 -0.54 -11.73 -6.22
C CYS A 476 -1.09 -10.67 -5.23
N PHE A 477 -2.04 -9.86 -5.73
CA PHE A 477 -2.89 -8.84 -5.07
C PHE A 477 -2.38 -7.40 -5.01
#